data_AF-A0A2M9YBT1-F1
#
_entry.id   AF-A0A2M9YBT1-F1
#
_cell.length_a   1.000
_cell.length_b   1.000
_cell.length_c   1.000
_cell.angle_alpha   90.00
_cell.angle_beta   90.00
_cell.angle_gamma   90.00
#
_symmetry.space_group_name_H-M   'P 1'
#
loop_
_entity.id
_entity.type
_entity.pdbx_description
1 polymer ?
#
loop_
_entity_poly.entity_id
_entity_poly.type
_entity_poly.pdbx_seq_one_letter_code
_entity_poly.pdbx_strand_id
1 'polypeptide(L)' 'MNRAKIFKNGDSQAIRLPKEYRFKGKEVYIHKEGENVVLTPINDAVDGFWNTLNEFSTDFKIERDQPKDYDRRDPI' A
#
# COMPACT_ATOMS: atom_id res chain seq x y z
N MET A 1 -8.83 -10.15 -22.51
CA MET A 1 -7.54 -9.99 -21.80
C MET A 1 -6.62 -9.10 -22.61
N ASN A 2 -6.15 -8.00 -22.03
CA ASN A 2 -5.17 -7.13 -22.65
C ASN A 2 -3.76 -7.67 -22.41
N ARG A 3 -2.83 -7.41 -23.34
CA ARG A 3 -1.42 -7.81 -23.23
C ARG A 3 -0.56 -6.56 -23.32
N ALA A 4 0.53 -6.53 -22.56
CA ALA A 4 1.54 -5.48 -22.64
C ALA A 4 2.82 -6.05 -23.26
N LYS A 5 3.58 -5.19 -23.95
CA LYS A 5 4.85 -5.59 -24.55
C LYS A 5 5.98 -5.43 -23.53
N ILE A 6 6.76 -6.50 -23.36
CA ILE A 6 8.02 -6.49 -22.63
C ILE A 6 9.14 -6.05 -23.58
N PHE A 7 10.03 -5.19 -23.11
CA PHE A 7 11.18 -4.71 -23.86
C PHE A 7 12.36 -4.41 -22.91
N LYS A 8 13.54 -4.14 -23.49
CA LYS A 8 14.74 -3.73 -22.73
C LYS A 8 14.86 -2.20 -22.72
N ASN A 9 15.23 -1.63 -21.58
CA ASN A 9 15.61 -0.24 -21.43
C ASN A 9 16.98 -0.17 -20.74
N GLY A 10 18.05 -0.02 -21.53
CA GLY A 10 19.40 -0.32 -21.07
C GLY A 10 19.51 -1.77 -20.61
N ASP A 11 20.12 -1.98 -19.43
CA ASP A 11 20.25 -3.31 -18.82
C ASP A 11 18.97 -3.78 -18.11
N SER A 12 17.97 -2.91 -17.95
CA SER A 12 16.71 -3.23 -17.28
C SER A 12 15.66 -3.84 -18.22
N GLN A 13 14.75 -4.62 -17.66
CA GLN A 13 13.51 -5.05 -18.32
C GLN A 13 12.41 -4.01 -18.04
N ALA A 14 11.58 -3.71 -19.04
CA ALA A 14 10.50 -2.76 -18.94
C ALA A 14 9.22 -3.27 -19.61
N ILE A 15 8.07 -2.77 -19.14
CA ILE A 15 6.74 -3.07 -19.69
C ILE A 15 6.15 -1.78 -20.26
N ARG A 16 5.66 -1.83 -21.50
CA ARG A 16 4.91 -0.70 -22.09
C ARG A 16 3.45 -0.79 -21.65
N LEU A 17 3.07 0.04 -20.67
CA LEU A 17 1.69 0.13 -20.21
C LEU A 17 0.77 0.73 -21.29
N PRO A 18 -0.30 0.03 -21.70
CA PRO A 18 -1.36 0.61 -22.52
C PRO A 18 -2.01 1.82 -21.82
N LYS A 19 -2.68 2.68 -22.59
CA LYS A 19 -3.17 4.00 -22.11
C LYS A 19 -4.10 3.85 -20.90
N GLU A 20 -4.95 2.83 -20.92
CA GLU A 20 -5.94 2.52 -19.90
C GLU A 20 -5.35 1.99 -18.58
N TYR A 21 -4.07 1.58 -18.57
CA TYR A 21 -3.36 1.07 -17.37
C TYR A 21 -2.29 2.04 -16.85
N ARG A 22 -2.26 3.28 -17.32
CA ARG A 22 -1.26 4.26 -16.87
C ARG A 22 -1.56 4.76 -15.46
N PHE A 23 -0.54 4.77 -14.62
CA PHE A 23 -0.59 5.41 -13.31
C PHE A 23 -0.46 6.93 -13.43
N LYS A 24 -1.00 7.65 -12.44
CA LYS A 24 -0.63 9.05 -12.20
C LYS A 24 0.69 9.09 -11.41
N GLY A 25 1.53 10.09 -11.67
CA GLY A 25 2.82 10.24 -10.98
C GLY A 25 4.00 9.62 -11.74
N LYS A 26 5.12 9.45 -11.03
CA LYS A 26 6.39 8.98 -11.60
C LYS A 26 6.85 7.61 -11.08
N GLU A 27 6.27 7.16 -9.97
CA GLU A 27 6.72 6.00 -9.20
C GLU A 27 5.51 5.19 -8.70
N VAL A 28 5.73 3.91 -8.46
CA VAL A 28 4.76 2.92 -7.96
C VAL A 28 5.45 2.01 -6.96
N TYR A 29 4.71 1.48 -5.99
CA TYR A 29 5.17 0.34 -5.20
C TYR A 29 5.17 -0.91 -6.08
N ILE A 30 6.17 -1.79 -5.87
CA ILE A 30 6.33 -3.05 -6.59
C ILE A 30 6.54 -4.19 -5.60
N HIS A 31 5.80 -5.28 -5.75
CA HIS A 31 6.14 -6.54 -5.08
C HIS A 31 5.81 -7.76 -5.95
N LYS A 32 6.40 -8.90 -5.61
CA LYS A 32 6.23 -10.17 -6.31
C LYS A 32 5.31 -11.10 -5.52
N GLU A 33 4.42 -11.78 -6.23
CA GLU A 33 3.39 -12.68 -5.68
C GLU A 33 3.35 -13.96 -6.54
N GLY A 34 4.16 -14.96 -6.16
CA GLY A 34 4.42 -16.11 -7.04
C GLY A 34 5.06 -15.65 -8.36
N GLU A 35 4.40 -15.94 -9.48
CA GLU A 35 4.84 -15.47 -10.83
C GLU A 35 4.26 -14.11 -11.22
N ASN A 36 3.43 -13.50 -10.38
CA ASN A 36 2.82 -12.20 -10.64
C ASN A 36 3.71 -11.06 -10.10
N VAL A 37 3.67 -9.92 -10.78
CA VAL A 37 4.22 -8.65 -10.28
C VAL A 37 3.06 -7.69 -10.09
N VAL A 38 2.88 -7.22 -8.86
CA VAL A 38 1.83 -6.27 -8.48
C VAL A 38 2.44 -4.88 -8.40
N LEU A 39 1.82 -3.93 -9.11
CA LEU A 39 2.17 -2.53 -9.10
C LEU A 39 1.04 -1.71 -8.49
N THR A 40 1.32 -0.99 -7.42
CA THR A 40 0.33 -0.17 -6.71
C THR A 40 0.74 1.30 -6.84
N PRO A 41 -0.18 2.21 -7.19
CA PRO A 41 0.16 3.64 -7.25
C PRO A 41 0.71 4.10 -5.90
N ILE A 42 1.68 5.02 -5.93
CA ILE A 42 1.98 5.83 -4.76
C ILE A 42 0.87 6.89 -4.68
N ASN A 43 -0.28 6.48 -4.14
CA ASN A 43 -1.13 7.43 -3.44
C ASN A 43 -0.36 7.92 -2.21
N ASP A 44 -0.65 9.13 -1.72
CA ASP A 44 -0.20 9.49 -0.38
C ASP A 44 -0.70 8.35 0.52
N ALA A 45 0.21 7.54 1.09
CA ALA A 45 -0.19 6.34 1.82
C ALA A 45 -1.20 6.68 2.92
N VAL A 46 -1.12 7.94 3.36
CA VAL A 46 -2.06 8.68 4.20
C VAL A 46 -3.48 8.70 3.62
N ASP A 47 -3.69 9.07 2.37
CA ASP A 47 -5.03 9.11 1.74
C ASP A 47 -5.63 7.71 1.58
N GLY A 48 -4.81 6.71 1.19
CA GLY A 48 -5.26 5.31 1.12
C GLY A 48 -5.65 4.75 2.49
N PHE A 49 -4.85 5.07 3.51
CA PHE A 49 -5.11 4.76 4.90
C PHE A 49 -6.41 5.43 5.39
N TRP A 50 -6.60 6.72 5.16
CA TRP A 50 -7.80 7.45 5.56
C TRP A 50 -9.06 6.92 4.87
N ASN A 51 -8.99 6.61 3.58
CA ASN A 51 -10.12 6.02 2.86
C ASN A 51 -10.51 4.66 3.46
N THR A 52 -9.52 3.82 3.79
CA THR A 52 -9.76 2.53 4.44
C THR A 52 -10.37 2.69 5.83
N LEU A 53 -9.89 3.66 6.61
CA LEU A 53 -10.48 3.97 7.93
C LEU A 53 -11.93 4.47 7.81
N ASN A 54 -12.24 5.23 6.76
CA ASN A 54 -13.59 5.75 6.52
C ASN A 54 -14.60 4.67 6.10
N GLU A 55 -14.13 3.49 5.69
CA GLU A 55 -15.01 2.33 5.40
C GLU A 55 -15.48 1.61 6.68
N PHE A 56 -14.86 1.87 7.84
CA PHE A 56 -15.33 1.30 9.09
C PHE A 56 -16.70 1.86 9.47
N SER A 57 -17.54 1.00 10.03
CA SER A 57 -18.88 1.41 10.46
C SER A 57 -18.81 2.45 11.57
N THR A 58 -19.69 3.45 11.52
CA THR A 58 -19.77 4.52 12.51
C THR A 58 -20.16 4.05 13.92
N ASP A 59 -20.71 2.83 14.04
CA ASP A 59 -21.05 2.18 15.29
C ASP A 59 -19.92 1.32 15.87
N PHE A 60 -18.76 1.24 15.19
CA PHE A 60 -17.59 0.52 15.67
C PHE A 60 -17.05 1.16 16.95
N LYS A 61 -17.03 0.38 18.04
CA LYS A 61 -16.47 0.78 19.34
C LYS A 61 -15.23 -0.04 19.64
N ILE A 62 -14.11 0.64 19.87
CA ILE A 62 -12.89 0.01 20.37
C ILE A 62 -12.94 0.06 21.90
N GLU A 63 -13.17 -1.09 22.53
CA GLU A 63 -12.97 -1.24 23.97
C GLU A 63 -11.52 -1.67 24.23
N ARG A 64 -10.83 -0.91 25.07
CA ARG A 64 -9.47 -1.23 25.49
C ARG A 64 -9.51 -1.59 26.98
N ASP A 65 -9.03 -2.78 27.32
CA ASP A 65 -8.75 -3.13 28.72
C ASP A 65 -7.43 -2.47 29.16
N GLN A 66 -7.43 -1.14 29.12
CA GLN A 66 -6.26 -0.35 29.46
C GLN A 66 -6.09 -0.38 30.98
N PRO A 67 -4.93 -0.83 31.51
CA PRO A 67 -4.65 -0.76 32.93
C PRO A 67 -4.77 0.69 33.42
N LYS A 68 -5.45 0.88 34.55
CA LYS A 68 -5.54 2.20 35.20
C LYS A 68 -4.22 2.62 35.83
N ASP A 69 -3.43 1.62 36.19
CA ASP A 69 -2.16 1.80 36.87
C ASP A 69 -1.00 1.68 35.90
N TYR A 70 0.01 2.50 36.12
CA TYR A 70 1.29 2.44 35.41
C TYR A 70 2.27 1.61 36.23
N ASP A 71 3.10 0.84 35.54
CA ASP A 71 4.14 0.06 36.17
C ASP A 71 5.19 1.01 36.79
N ARG A 72 5.50 0.83 38.07
CA ARG A 72 6.51 1.65 38.74
C ARG A 72 7.86 0.99 38.56
N ARG A 73 8.78 1.69 37.90
CA ARG A 73 10.18 1.27 37.84
C ARG A 73 10.80 1.44 39.22
N ASP A 74 11.42 0.38 39.74
CA ASP A 74 12.21 0.49 40.96
C ASP A 74 13.36 1.50 40.77
N PRO A 75 13.63 2.36 41.78
CA PRO A 75 14.82 3.19 41.77
C PRO A 75 16.08 2.32 41.72
N ILE A 76 17.10 2.80 41.00
CA ILE A 76 18.44 2.17 40.95
C ILE A 76 19.14 2.36 42.30
#